data_AF-A0A124SN86-F1
#
_entry.id   AF-A0A124SN86-F1
#
_cell.length_a   1.000
_cell.length_b   1.000
_cell.length_c   1.000
_cell.angle_alpha   90.00
_cell.angle_beta   90.00
_cell.angle_gamma   90.00
#
_symmetry.space_group_name_H-M   'P 1'
#
loop_
_entity.id
_entity.type
_entity.pdbx_description
1 polymer ?
#
loop_
_entity_poly.entity_id
_entity_poly.type
_entity_poly.pdbx_seq_one_letter_code
_entity_poly.pdbx_strand_id
1 'polypeptide(L)'
;MKSIIATVVVATAAATALLAAPAVSYAQSSHSTLTRAQVRQELFDLEAVGYDPVASNGDNYPGDIVAAQERLAARRLAERNNAAAAYGPGGSPGTDAGAPAVAAPRP
;
A
#
# COMPACT_ATOMS: atom_id res chain seq x y z
N MET A 1 10.51 30.01 -51.36
CA MET A 1 11.11 28.66 -51.57
C MET A 1 11.88 28.12 -50.36
N LYS A 2 12.49 28.96 -49.50
CA LYS A 2 13.24 28.50 -48.31
C LYS A 2 12.34 28.02 -47.15
N SER A 3 11.13 28.56 -47.03
CA SER A 3 10.16 28.25 -45.97
C SER A 3 9.48 26.89 -46.13
N ILE A 4 9.16 26.49 -47.37
CA ILE A 4 8.46 25.22 -47.65
C ILE A 4 9.35 24.01 -47.31
N ILE A 5 10.65 24.10 -47.59
CA ILE A 5 11.62 23.04 -47.28
C ILE A 5 11.76 22.87 -45.75
N ALA A 6 11.79 23.98 -45.00
CA ALA A 6 11.83 23.93 -43.55
C ALA A 6 10.57 23.29 -42.94
N THR A 7 9.38 23.61 -43.46
CA THR A 7 8.12 23.01 -43.00
C THR A 7 8.05 21.51 -43.28
N VAL A 8 8.52 21.06 -44.45
CA VAL A 8 8.53 19.64 -44.81
C VAL A 8 9.52 18.85 -43.94
N VAL A 9 10.71 19.39 -43.66
CA VAL A 9 11.71 18.73 -42.80
C VAL A 9 11.26 18.65 -41.34
N VAL A 10 10.61 19.69 -40.82
CA VAL A 10 10.06 19.68 -39.46
C VAL A 10 8.88 18.71 -39.34
N ALA A 11 8.01 18.66 -40.36
CA ALA A 11 6.87 17.74 -40.37
C ALA A 11 7.30 16.27 -40.45
N THR A 12 8.32 15.94 -41.25
CA THR A 12 8.81 14.56 -41.37
C THR A 12 9.62 14.10 -40.16
N ALA A 13 10.39 14.99 -39.53
CA ALA A 13 11.09 14.67 -38.28
C ALA A 13 10.15 14.52 -37.08
N ALA A 14 9.06 15.29 -37.03
CA ALA A 14 8.02 15.14 -36.00
C ALA A 14 7.27 13.80 -36.17
N ALA A 15 6.92 13.42 -37.41
CA ALA A 15 6.21 12.18 -37.67
C ALA A 15 6.99 10.93 -37.25
N THR A 16 8.30 10.87 -37.50
CA THR A 16 9.13 9.70 -37.12
C THR A 16 9.34 9.58 -35.60
N ALA A 17 9.33 10.69 -34.87
CA ALA A 17 9.39 10.67 -33.40
C ALA A 17 8.10 10.14 -32.75
N LEU A 18 6.92 10.37 -33.36
CA LEU A 18 5.64 9.84 -32.85
C LEU A 18 5.43 8.34 -33.12
N LEU A 19 6.16 7.75 -34.08
CA LEU A 19 6.06 6.33 -34.45
C LEU A 19 6.94 5.40 -33.60
N ALA A 20 7.81 5.93 -32.73
CA ALA A 20 8.64 5.13 -31.81
C ALA A 20 7.96 4.88 -30.43
N ALA A 21 6.70 5.27 -30.26
CA ALA A 21 6.09 5.42 -28.95
C ALA A 21 5.78 4.13 -28.14
N PRO A 22 5.54 2.92 -28.72
CA PRO A 22 5.39 1.73 -27.89
C PRO A 22 6.48 0.69 -28.12
N ALA A 23 7.73 1.09 -28.40
CA ALA A 23 8.84 0.12 -28.49
C ALA A 23 9.36 -0.33 -27.11
N VAL A 24 9.07 0.43 -26.05
CA VAL A 24 9.09 -0.09 -24.68
C VAL A 24 7.80 -0.89 -24.43
N SER A 25 7.63 -1.98 -25.18
CA SER A 25 6.81 -3.08 -24.68
C SER A 25 7.37 -3.45 -23.31
N TYR A 26 6.58 -3.21 -22.27
CA TYR A 26 6.86 -3.61 -20.89
C TYR A 26 6.98 -5.14 -20.82
N ALA A 27 8.11 -5.68 -21.26
CA ALA A 27 8.51 -7.08 -21.12
C ALA A 27 9.77 -7.20 -20.25
N GLN A 28 10.47 -6.09 -19.99
CA GLN A 28 11.43 -5.97 -18.91
C GLN A 28 10.64 -5.97 -17.59
N SER A 29 10.08 -7.14 -17.25
CA SER A 29 9.46 -7.41 -15.96
C SER A 29 10.57 -7.41 -14.91
N SER A 30 11.04 -6.23 -14.52
CA SER A 30 11.68 -5.97 -13.24
C SER A 30 10.65 -5.92 -12.10
N HIS A 31 9.44 -6.46 -12.33
CA HIS A 31 8.49 -6.72 -11.27
C HIS A 31 9.04 -7.86 -10.41
N SER A 32 9.26 -7.59 -9.13
CA SER A 32 9.51 -8.61 -8.12
C SER A 32 8.50 -9.73 -8.31
N THR A 33 8.97 -10.95 -8.62
CA THR A 33 8.07 -12.08 -8.84
C THR A 33 7.31 -12.36 -7.55
N LEU A 34 6.00 -12.13 -7.57
CA LEU A 34 5.16 -12.49 -6.42
C LEU A 34 5.30 -13.99 -6.16
N THR A 35 5.57 -14.33 -4.91
CA THR A 35 5.62 -15.73 -4.51
C THR A 35 4.20 -16.27 -4.35
N ARG A 36 4.01 -17.57 -4.63
CA ARG A 36 2.72 -18.23 -4.34
C ARG A 36 2.31 -18.12 -2.87
N ALA A 37 3.28 -17.99 -1.97
CA ALA A 37 3.00 -17.77 -0.55
C ALA A 37 2.40 -16.38 -0.31
N GLN A 38 2.98 -15.33 -0.91
CA GLN A 38 2.48 -13.95 -0.81
C GLN A 38 1.06 -13.82 -1.35
N VAL A 39 0.78 -14.38 -2.53
CA VAL A 39 -0.57 -14.30 -3.12
C VAL A 39 -1.62 -14.98 -2.23
N ARG A 40 -1.30 -16.13 -1.64
CA ARG A 40 -2.22 -16.80 -0.71
C ARG A 40 -2.43 -15.99 0.56
N GLN A 41 -1.37 -15.40 1.09
CA GLN A 41 -1.47 -14.53 2.25
C GLN A 41 -2.38 -13.33 1.96
N GLU A 42 -2.24 -12.70 0.80
CA GLU A 42 -3.10 -11.60 0.39
C GLU A 42 -4.57 -12.02 0.25
N LEU A 43 -4.83 -13.21 -0.30
CA LEU A 43 -6.18 -13.76 -0.36
C LEU A 43 -6.77 -14.00 1.04
N PHE A 44 -5.99 -14.56 1.97
CA PHE A 44 -6.45 -14.72 3.36
C PHE A 44 -6.76 -13.38 4.04
N ASP A 45 -5.95 -12.35 3.79
CA ASP A 45 -6.21 -11.01 4.32
C ASP A 45 -7.51 -10.41 3.76
N LEU A 46 -7.80 -10.66 2.47
CA LEU A 46 -9.05 -10.23 1.83
C LEU A 46 -10.25 -11.03 2.36
N GLU A 47 -10.12 -12.34 2.52
CA GLU A 47 -11.14 -13.21 3.12
C GLU A 47 -11.46 -12.78 4.56
N ALA A 48 -10.45 -12.35 5.33
CA ALA A 48 -10.63 -11.85 6.69
C ALA A 48 -11.48 -10.56 6.78
N VAL A 49 -11.63 -9.83 5.67
CA VAL A 49 -12.54 -8.68 5.58
C VAL A 49 -13.83 -8.99 4.82
N GLY A 50 -14.09 -10.27 4.51
CA GLY A 50 -15.31 -10.75 3.87
C GLY A 50 -15.28 -10.68 2.35
N TYR A 51 -14.13 -10.91 1.72
CA TYR A 51 -14.03 -11.20 0.28
C TYR A 51 -14.28 -12.70 0.03
N ASP A 52 -15.07 -13.04 -0.98
CA ASP A 52 -15.26 -14.43 -1.43
C ASP A 52 -14.73 -14.58 -2.86
N PRO A 53 -13.54 -15.18 -3.06
CA PRO A 53 -12.97 -15.32 -4.40
C PRO A 53 -13.79 -16.23 -5.32
N VAL A 54 -14.60 -17.16 -4.80
CA VAL A 54 -15.42 -18.05 -5.64
C VAL A 54 -16.64 -17.32 -6.17
N ALA A 55 -17.29 -16.51 -5.33
CA ALA A 55 -18.44 -15.69 -5.73
C ALA A 55 -18.03 -14.45 -6.55
N SER A 56 -16.89 -13.82 -6.21
CA SER A 56 -16.42 -12.57 -6.83
C SER A 56 -15.74 -12.74 -8.20
N ASN A 57 -15.53 -13.97 -8.66
CA ASN A 57 -15.12 -14.25 -10.05
C ASN A 57 -16.29 -14.11 -11.06
N GLY A 58 -17.51 -13.84 -10.58
CA GLY A 58 -18.70 -13.63 -11.39
C GLY A 58 -18.88 -12.17 -11.87
N ASP A 59 -20.12 -11.69 -11.83
CA ASP A 59 -20.58 -10.50 -12.57
C ASP A 59 -20.02 -9.15 -12.08
N ASN A 60 -19.49 -9.07 -10.86
CA ASN A 60 -19.05 -7.81 -10.26
C ASN A 60 -17.53 -7.68 -10.17
N TYR A 61 -16.76 -8.51 -10.89
CA TYR A 61 -15.33 -8.29 -11.03
C TYR A 61 -15.06 -7.06 -11.90
N PRO A 62 -14.21 -6.10 -11.48
CA PRO A 62 -13.35 -6.09 -10.29
C PRO A 62 -13.89 -5.31 -9.07
N GLY A 63 -15.16 -4.89 -9.06
CA GLY A 63 -15.75 -4.09 -7.98
C GLY A 63 -15.63 -4.74 -6.59
N ASP A 64 -15.90 -6.05 -6.49
CA ASP A 64 -15.85 -6.77 -5.22
C ASP A 64 -14.45 -6.78 -4.58
N ILE A 65 -13.42 -7.00 -5.41
CA ILE A 65 -12.03 -7.06 -4.93
C ILE A 65 -11.55 -5.66 -4.51
N VAL A 66 -11.94 -4.60 -5.22
CA VAL A 66 -11.62 -3.21 -4.85
C VAL A 66 -12.28 -2.85 -3.51
N ALA A 67 -13.56 -3.16 -3.34
CA ALA A 67 -14.27 -2.91 -2.08
C ALA A 67 -13.69 -3.71 -0.90
N ALA A 68 -13.19 -4.92 -1.13
CA ALA A 68 -12.48 -5.69 -0.12
C ALA A 68 -11.12 -5.06 0.24
N GLN A 69 -10.35 -4.59 -0.74
CA GLN A 69 -9.08 -3.91 -0.49
C GLN A 69 -9.27 -2.63 0.35
N GLU A 70 -10.32 -1.86 0.11
CA GLU A 70 -10.67 -0.68 0.92
C GLU A 70 -10.97 -1.06 2.38
N ARG A 71 -11.79 -2.09 2.61
CA ARG A 71 -12.08 -2.61 3.95
C ARG A 71 -10.80 -3.08 4.66
N LEU A 72 -9.91 -3.77 3.95
CA LEU A 72 -8.62 -4.22 4.48
C LEU A 72 -7.70 -3.05 4.84
N ALA A 73 -7.66 -2.01 4.01
CA ALA A 73 -6.90 -0.80 4.29
C ALA A 73 -7.42 -0.09 5.56
N ALA A 74 -8.74 0.02 5.71
CA ALA A 74 -9.38 0.58 6.91
C ALA A 74 -9.05 -0.25 8.17
N ARG A 75 -9.13 -1.58 8.09
CA ARG A 75 -8.74 -2.49 9.20
C ARG A 75 -7.28 -2.28 9.62
N ARG A 76 -6.35 -2.27 8.66
CA ARG A 76 -4.92 -2.03 8.91
C ARG A 76 -4.64 -0.64 9.50
N LEU A 77 -5.42 0.38 9.12
CA LEU A 77 -5.31 1.71 9.73
C LEU A 77 -5.78 1.71 11.19
N ALA A 78 -6.91 1.06 11.47
CA ALA A 78 -7.43 0.92 12.83
C ALA A 78 -6.43 0.15 13.73
N GLU A 79 -5.86 -0.94 13.25
CA GLU A 79 -4.82 -1.71 13.97
C GLU A 79 -3.59 -0.86 14.28
N ARG A 80 -3.11 -0.06 13.32
CA ARG A 80 -1.98 0.85 13.53
C ARG A 80 -2.28 1.93 14.57
N ASN A 81 -3.48 2.51 14.53
CA ASN A 81 -3.90 3.49 15.52
C ASN A 81 -4.00 2.88 16.92
N ASN A 82 -4.52 1.65 17.03
CA ASN A 82 -4.57 0.92 18.29
C ASN A 82 -3.17 0.59 18.83
N ALA A 83 -2.24 0.18 17.96
CA ALA A 83 -0.86 -0.07 18.33
C ALA A 83 -0.14 1.21 18.81
N ALA A 84 -0.38 2.35 18.15
CA ALA A 84 0.14 3.65 18.57
C ALA A 84 -0.44 4.10 19.92
N ALA A 85 -1.76 3.91 20.13
CA ALA A 85 -2.42 4.21 21.39
C ALA A 85 -1.94 3.29 22.54
N ALA A 86 -1.62 2.04 22.25
CA ALA A 86 -1.10 1.09 23.23
C ALA A 86 0.28 1.48 23.80
N TYR A 87 1.06 2.26 23.05
CA TYR A 87 2.35 2.78 23.54
C TYR A 87 2.21 4.05 24.40
N GLY A 88 0.98 4.56 24.57
CA GLY A 88 0.64 5.74 25.36
C GLY A 88 1.17 7.06 24.76
N PRO A 89 0.42 8.17 24.85
CA PRO A 89 1.02 9.48 24.62
C PRO A 89 2.06 9.66 25.73
N GLY A 90 3.36 9.73 25.39
CA GLY A 90 4.48 9.69 26.33
C GLY A 90 4.18 10.41 27.65
N GLY A 91 3.68 9.65 28.63
CA GLY A 91 3.39 10.14 29.96
C GLY A 91 4.72 10.29 30.65
N SER A 92 4.98 11.47 31.21
CA SER A 92 6.15 11.74 32.05
C SER A 92 6.45 10.51 32.94
N PRO A 93 7.70 10.04 33.03
CA PRO A 93 8.06 8.99 33.96
C PRO A 93 7.64 9.43 35.37
N GLY A 94 6.59 8.82 35.91
CA GLY A 94 6.22 8.99 37.31
C GLY A 94 7.27 8.27 38.15
N THR A 95 8.23 9.01 38.71
CA THR A 95 9.18 8.46 39.67
C THR A 95 8.46 8.27 41.00
N ASP A 96 8.06 7.03 41.31
CA ASP A 96 7.51 6.68 42.61
C ASP A 96 8.67 6.27 43.55
N ALA A 97 9.14 7.22 44.36
CA ALA A 97 10.12 6.94 45.39
C ALA A 97 9.37 6.43 46.63
N GLY A 98 9.21 5.11 46.75
CA GLY A 98 8.62 4.47 47.92
C GLY A 98 9.27 4.97 49.20
N ALA A 99 8.51 5.69 50.02
CA ALA A 99 9.00 6.24 51.28
C ALA A 99 9.32 5.10 52.28
N PRO A 100 10.41 5.19 53.06
CA PRO A 100 10.79 4.11 53.96
C PRO A 100 9.74 3.95 55.07
N ALA A 101 9.32 2.71 55.29
CA ALA A 101 8.46 2.33 56.41
C ALA A 101 9.16 2.65 57.73
N VAL A 102 8.56 3.54 58.53
CA VAL A 102 9.08 3.88 59.86
C VAL A 102 8.95 2.65 60.77
N ALA A 103 10.07 2.13 61.24
CA ALA A 103 10.10 1.01 62.17
C ALA A 103 9.70 1.51 63.57
N ALA A 104 8.53 1.10 64.07
CA ALA A 104 8.12 1.38 65.43
C ALA A 104 8.87 0.48 66.44
N PRO A 105 9.37 1.01 67.57
CA PRO A 105 10.07 0.22 68.58
C PRO A 105 9.11 -0.60 69.43
N ARG A 106 9.54 -1.83 69.74
CA ARG A 106 8.83 -2.86 70.51
C ARG A 106 8.83 -2.55 72.01
N PRO A 107 7.84 -3.03 72.79
CA PRO A 107 8.05 -3.38 74.20
C PRO A 107 8.75 -4.74 74.34
#